data_AF-A0A8B6M865-F1
#
_entry.id   AF-A0A8B6M865-F1
#
_cell.length_a   1.000
_cell.length_b   1.000
_cell.length_c   1.000
_cell.angle_alpha   90.00
_cell.angle_beta   90.00
_cell.angle_gamma   90.00
#
_symmetry.space_group_name_H-M   'P 1'
#
loop_
_entity.id
_entity.type
_entity.pdbx_description
1 polymer ?
#
loop_
_entity_poly.entity_id
_entity_poly.type
_entity_poly.pdbx_seq_one_letter_code
_entity_poly.pdbx_strand_id
1 'polypeptide(L)'
;MPSGGWIPPIPPPKRPSKRSATSSPTFLDGASTRRRAPPGARPALAGALFRLSGLPRGAGHERKLLNDALIFLQARLLGASVLTANVRDFDFLSQLAPTGRVIFYRRPSSEP
;
A
#
# COMPACT_ATOMS: atom_id res chain seq x y z
N MET A 1 -50.77 -31.66 -53.21
CA MET A 1 -50.37 -30.63 -52.23
C MET A 1 -50.24 -31.29 -50.87
N PRO A 2 -49.03 -31.41 -50.26
CA PRO A 2 -48.89 -31.90 -48.90
C PRO A 2 -48.69 -30.74 -47.92
N SER A 3 -49.54 -30.70 -46.90
CA SER A 3 -49.53 -29.79 -45.77
C SER A 3 -48.35 -30.10 -44.84
N GLY A 4 -47.42 -29.16 -44.68
CA GLY A 4 -46.33 -29.23 -43.71
C GLY A 4 -46.83 -28.97 -42.29
N GLY A 5 -46.75 -29.98 -41.43
CA GLY A 5 -47.08 -29.89 -40.01
C GLY A 5 -46.02 -29.12 -39.20
N TRP A 6 -46.47 -28.27 -38.28
CA TRP A 6 -45.64 -27.46 -37.39
C TRP A 6 -45.12 -28.26 -36.18
N ILE A 7 -43.83 -28.13 -35.84
CA ILE A 7 -43.20 -28.77 -34.69
C ILE A 7 -42.85 -27.68 -33.65
N PRO A 8 -43.28 -27.79 -32.39
CA PRO A 8 -42.95 -26.82 -31.35
C PRO A 8 -41.52 -27.00 -30.79
N PRO A 9 -40.91 -25.93 -30.25
CA PRO A 9 -39.53 -25.97 -29.75
C PRO A 9 -39.39 -26.72 -28.41
N ILE A 10 -38.25 -27.40 -28.26
CA ILE A 10 -37.88 -28.20 -27.07
C ILE A 10 -37.47 -27.26 -25.93
N PRO A 11 -37.98 -27.43 -24.70
CA PRO A 11 -37.58 -26.62 -23.55
C PRO A 11 -36.16 -26.98 -23.06
N PRO A 12 -35.38 -26.01 -22.53
CA PRO A 12 -34.02 -26.25 -22.09
C PRO A 12 -33.94 -27.12 -20.82
N PRO A 13 -32.84 -27.88 -20.62
CA PRO A 13 -32.70 -28.76 -19.48
C PRO A 13 -32.55 -27.97 -18.16
N LYS A 14 -33.28 -28.38 -17.13
CA LYS A 14 -33.19 -27.81 -15.77
C LYS A 14 -31.83 -28.18 -15.15
N ARG A 15 -31.07 -27.17 -14.68
CA ARG A 15 -29.80 -27.39 -13.96
C ARG A 15 -30.07 -28.08 -12.61
N PRO A 16 -29.30 -29.12 -12.23
CA PRO A 16 -29.44 -29.74 -10.92
C PRO A 16 -28.93 -28.80 -9.81
N SER A 17 -29.74 -28.63 -8.77
CA SER A 17 -29.31 -27.93 -7.55
C SER A 17 -28.31 -28.82 -6.81
N LYS A 18 -27.09 -28.30 -6.58
CA LYS A 18 -26.13 -28.98 -5.71
C LYS A 18 -26.42 -28.56 -4.28
N ARG A 19 -27.09 -29.45 -3.52
CA ARG A 19 -27.12 -29.42 -2.06
C ARG A 19 -26.13 -30.48 -1.57
N SER A 20 -25.06 -30.06 -0.93
CA SER A 20 -24.15 -30.90 -0.13
C SER A 20 -23.36 -29.93 0.75
N ALA A 21 -23.64 -29.86 2.04
CA ALA A 21 -23.18 -30.78 3.09
C ALA A 21 -21.96 -30.16 3.80
N THR A 22 -22.24 -29.76 5.03
CA THR A 22 -21.33 -29.40 6.11
C THR A 22 -20.05 -30.23 6.11
N SER A 23 -18.91 -29.57 6.00
CA SER A 23 -17.70 -29.96 6.72
C SER A 23 -16.91 -28.70 7.01
N SER A 24 -16.84 -28.36 8.30
CA SER A 24 -15.92 -27.35 8.81
C SER A 24 -14.49 -27.83 8.58
N PRO A 25 -13.60 -26.93 8.16
CA PRO A 25 -12.30 -26.90 8.78
C PRO A 25 -12.21 -25.55 9.47
N THR A 26 -11.98 -25.59 10.78
CA THR A 26 -11.45 -24.46 11.53
C THR A 26 -10.05 -24.20 10.98
N PHE A 27 -9.97 -23.56 9.81
CA PHE A 27 -8.78 -22.87 9.40
C PHE A 27 -8.69 -21.67 10.33
N LEU A 28 -7.66 -21.67 11.17
CA LEU A 28 -7.16 -20.46 11.78
C LEU A 28 -6.91 -19.47 10.64
N ASP A 29 -7.90 -18.61 10.41
CA ASP A 29 -7.77 -17.41 9.62
C ASP A 29 -6.77 -16.53 10.35
N GLY A 30 -5.51 -16.63 9.93
CA GLY A 30 -4.46 -15.68 10.26
C GLY A 30 -4.81 -14.34 9.62
N ALA A 31 -5.82 -13.68 10.17
CA ALA A 31 -6.19 -12.31 9.87
C ALA A 31 -5.06 -11.40 10.40
N SER A 32 -3.93 -11.39 9.70
CA SER A 32 -3.06 -10.23 9.66
C SER A 32 -3.79 -9.14 8.88
N THR A 33 -4.87 -8.64 9.47
CA THR A 33 -5.54 -7.43 9.03
C THR A 33 -4.49 -6.35 9.14
N ARG A 34 -3.88 -5.99 8.00
CA ARG A 34 -3.00 -4.84 7.85
C ARG A 34 -3.78 -3.67 8.44
N ARG A 35 -3.52 -3.30 9.69
CA ARG A 35 -4.15 -2.15 10.35
C ARG A 35 -3.77 -0.94 9.52
N ARG A 36 -4.64 -0.57 8.60
CA ARG A 36 -4.50 0.65 7.83
C ARG A 36 -4.60 1.77 8.85
N ALA A 37 -3.52 2.52 9.03
CA ALA A 37 -3.56 3.70 9.88
C ALA A 37 -4.72 4.61 9.42
N PRO A 38 -5.50 5.18 10.36
CA PRO A 38 -6.65 5.99 10.01
C PRO A 38 -6.23 7.14 9.07
N PRO A 39 -7.10 7.55 8.13
CA PRO A 39 -6.83 8.67 7.23
C PRO A 39 -6.64 9.94 8.09
N GLY A 40 -5.38 10.33 8.32
CA GLY A 40 -5.02 11.47 9.17
C GLY A 40 -3.80 11.23 10.07
N ALA A 41 -3.54 9.98 10.48
CA ALA A 41 -2.37 9.66 11.31
C ALA A 41 -1.04 9.94 10.61
N ARG A 42 -1.03 9.87 9.26
CA ARG A 42 0.15 10.10 8.43
C ARG A 42 0.61 11.58 8.44
N PRO A 43 -0.24 12.55 8.08
CA PRO A 43 0.09 13.97 8.23
C PRO A 43 0.45 14.38 9.66
N ALA A 44 -0.26 13.88 10.66
CA ALA A 44 0.01 14.21 12.07
C ALA A 44 1.41 13.73 12.50
N LEU A 45 1.75 12.47 12.19
CA LEU A 45 3.06 11.91 12.53
C LEU A 45 4.19 12.53 11.69
N ALA A 46 3.95 12.83 10.41
CA ALA A 46 4.91 13.58 9.58
C ALA A 46 5.16 15.00 10.13
N GLY A 47 4.12 15.68 10.61
CA GLY A 47 4.23 16.96 11.29
C GLY A 47 5.03 16.86 12.60
N ALA A 48 4.83 15.81 13.39
CA ALA A 48 5.61 15.57 14.60
C ALA A 48 7.09 15.29 14.30
N LEU A 49 7.37 14.41 13.34
CA LEU A 49 8.74 14.13 12.87
C LEU A 49 9.41 15.40 12.33
N PHE A 50 8.65 16.23 11.60
CA PHE A 50 9.13 17.53 11.12
C PHE A 50 9.49 18.47 12.27
N ARG A 51 8.71 18.56 13.35
CA ARG A 51 9.06 19.40 14.52
C ARG A 51 10.29 18.87 15.26
N LEU A 52 10.41 17.54 15.40
CA LEU A 52 11.57 16.89 16.01
C LEU A 52 12.85 17.04 15.19
N SER A 53 12.73 17.32 13.88
CA SER A 53 13.87 17.56 13.02
C SER A 53 14.60 18.89 13.22
N GLY A 54 14.00 19.83 13.97
CA GLY A 54 14.70 21.03 14.41
C GLY A 54 15.17 21.97 13.30
N LEU A 55 14.63 21.88 12.08
CA LEU A 55 15.11 22.69 10.95
C LEU A 55 14.81 24.19 11.12
N PRO A 56 15.72 25.07 10.65
CA PRO A 56 15.55 26.50 10.71
C PRO A 56 14.36 26.95 9.86
N ARG A 57 13.48 27.75 10.46
CA ARG A 57 12.27 28.26 9.80
C ARG A 57 12.63 29.34 8.77
N GLY A 58 11.99 29.32 7.60
CA GLY A 58 12.07 30.41 6.62
C GLY A 58 12.96 30.21 5.38
N ALA A 59 13.61 29.06 5.22
CA ALA A 59 14.49 28.79 4.07
C ALA A 59 13.82 27.99 2.93
N GLY A 60 12.50 27.75 2.97
CA GLY A 60 11.79 26.92 1.98
C GLY A 60 12.04 25.40 2.09
N HIS A 61 13.00 24.98 2.94
CA HIS A 61 13.35 23.58 3.20
C HIS A 61 12.25 22.83 3.98
N GLU A 62 11.37 23.57 4.65
CA GLU A 62 10.34 23.02 5.53
C GLU A 62 9.33 22.16 4.76
N ARG A 63 8.86 22.65 3.61
CA ARG A 63 7.90 21.94 2.75
C ARG A 63 8.52 20.68 2.15
N LYS A 64 9.78 20.77 1.75
CA LYS A 64 10.53 19.64 1.19
C LYS A 64 10.68 18.54 2.23
N LEU A 65 11.10 18.87 3.46
CA LEU A 65 11.27 17.89 4.51
C LEU A 65 9.94 17.29 4.99
N LEU A 66 8.89 18.11 5.09
CA LEU A 66 7.54 17.60 5.42
C LEU A 66 7.07 16.58 4.36
N ASN A 67 7.31 16.86 3.09
CA ASN A 67 7.00 15.94 2.00
C ASN A 67 7.83 14.65 2.10
N ASP A 68 9.13 14.76 2.36
CA ASP A 68 10.02 13.60 2.54
C ASP A 68 9.58 12.75 3.75
N ALA A 69 9.17 13.37 4.86
CA ALA A 69 8.61 12.69 6.02
C ALA A 69 7.29 11.96 5.71
N LEU A 70 6.42 12.56 4.90
CA LEU A 70 5.18 11.93 4.42
C LEU A 70 5.46 10.70 3.54
N ILE A 71 6.39 10.83 2.58
CA ILE A 71 6.80 9.72 1.70
C ILE A 71 7.40 8.58 2.53
N PHE A 72 8.28 8.90 3.48
CA PHE A 72 8.90 7.93 4.38
C PHE A 72 7.87 7.19 5.22
N LEU A 73 6.90 7.90 5.81
CA LEU A 73 5.86 7.28 6.62
C LEU A 73 4.87 6.47 5.78
N GLN A 74 4.57 6.91 4.56
CA GLN A 74 3.74 6.15 3.63
C GLN A 74 4.41 4.84 3.25
N ALA A 75 5.70 4.87 2.92
CA ALA A 75 6.48 3.67 2.61
C ALA A 75 6.50 2.70 3.81
N ARG A 76 6.74 3.22 5.03
CA ARG A 76 6.66 2.46 6.29
C ARG A 76 5.35 1.71 6.44
N LEU A 77 4.22 2.39 6.27
CA LEU A 77 2.89 1.79 6.44
C LEU A 77 2.57 0.74 5.37
N LEU A 78 3.13 0.90 4.17
CA LEU A 78 3.00 -0.09 3.10
C LEU A 78 3.99 -1.27 3.27
N GLY A 79 4.98 -1.14 4.16
CA GLY A 79 6.10 -2.08 4.26
C GLY A 79 7.09 -1.96 3.10
N ALA A 80 7.04 -0.87 2.35
CA ALA A 80 7.91 -0.57 1.22
C ALA A 80 9.19 0.14 1.66
N SER A 81 10.21 0.08 0.81
CA SER A 81 11.47 0.81 0.99
C SER A 81 11.45 2.12 0.19
N VAL A 82 11.96 3.21 0.76
CA VAL A 82 12.18 4.46 0.02
C VAL A 82 13.52 4.40 -0.70
N LEU A 83 13.53 4.60 -2.01
CA LEU A 83 14.75 4.73 -2.81
C LEU A 83 15.08 6.21 -3.01
N THR A 84 16.25 6.67 -2.54
CA THR A 84 16.61 8.09 -2.59
C THR A 84 18.11 8.31 -2.71
N ALA A 85 18.51 9.40 -3.37
CA ALA A 85 19.88 9.92 -3.34
C ALA A 85 20.08 10.92 -2.19
N ASN A 86 19.01 11.37 -1.54
CA ASN A 86 19.07 12.31 -0.44
C ASN A 86 19.39 11.59 0.87
N VAL A 87 20.68 11.35 1.11
CA VAL A 87 21.15 10.63 2.31
C VAL A 87 20.86 11.42 3.58
N ARG A 88 21.14 12.73 3.58
CA ARG A 88 21.10 13.56 4.80
C ARG A 88 19.74 13.58 5.48
N ASP A 89 18.69 13.86 4.72
CA ASP A 89 17.35 14.03 5.29
C ASP A 89 16.73 12.67 5.69
N PHE A 90 16.98 11.63 4.88
CA PHE A 90 16.43 10.29 5.15
C PHE A 90 17.21 9.50 6.19
N ASP A 91 18.50 9.76 6.36
CA ASP A 91 19.27 9.24 7.48
C ASP A 91 18.69 9.78 8.80
N PHE A 92 18.43 11.08 8.87
CA PHE A 92 17.78 11.70 10.03
C PHE A 92 16.36 11.14 10.30
N LEU A 93 15.52 11.00 9.26
CA LEU A 93 14.19 10.39 9.39
C LEU A 93 14.26 8.92 9.81
N SER A 94 15.28 8.18 9.37
CA SER A 94 15.49 6.79 9.77
C SER A 94 15.85 6.66 11.27
N GLN A 95 16.63 7.60 11.80
CA GLN A 95 16.98 7.64 13.23
C GLN A 95 15.75 7.95 14.10
N LEU A 96 14.89 8.87 13.66
CA LEU A 96 13.64 9.18 14.36
C LEU A 96 12.62 8.03 14.33
N ALA A 97 12.66 7.21 13.29
CA ALA A 97 11.64 6.21 13.03
C ALA A 97 12.26 4.93 12.41
N PRO A 98 12.93 4.11 13.24
CA PRO A 98 13.81 3.03 12.79
C PRO A 98 13.08 1.87 12.10
N THR A 99 11.75 1.82 12.14
CA THR A 99 10.99 0.78 11.43
C THR A 99 10.84 1.05 9.93
N GLY A 100 11.33 2.18 9.42
CA GLY A 100 11.35 2.48 7.99
C GLY A 100 12.57 1.94 7.27
N ARG A 101 12.35 1.47 6.04
CA ARG A 101 13.42 0.99 5.16
C ARG A 101 13.76 2.08 4.15
N VAL A 102 15.04 2.42 4.05
CA VAL A 102 15.57 3.37 3.06
C VAL A 102 16.71 2.69 2.32
N ILE A 103 16.73 2.83 1.00
CA ILE A 103 17.81 2.40 0.12
C ILE A 103 18.42 3.66 -0.48
N PHE A 104 19.72 3.83 -0.25
CA PHE A 104 20.47 4.94 -0.82
C PHE A 104 21.12 4.52 -2.13
N TYR A 105 20.91 5.31 -3.18
CA TYR A 105 21.68 5.18 -4.41
C TYR A 105 22.58 6.38 -4.58
N ARG A 106 23.85 6.13 -4.92
CA ARG A 106 24.78 7.17 -5.35
C ARG A 106 25.01 6.96 -6.83
N ARG A 107 24.92 8.02 -7.64
CA ARG A 107 25.44 7.93 -9.00
C ARG A 107 26.94 7.68 -8.89
N PRO A 108 27.50 6.67 -9.59
CA PRO A 108 28.94 6.57 -9.70
C PRO A 108 29.45 7.89 -10.26
N SER A 109 30.47 8.47 -9.63
CA SER A 109 31.18 9.61 -10.19
C SER A 109 31.74 9.16 -11.53
N SER A 110 31.26 9.76 -12.62
CA SER A 110 31.88 9.62 -13.93
C SER A 110 33.21 10.37 -13.87
N GLU A 111 34.26 9.70 -13.42
CA GLU A 111 35.63 10.15 -13.63
C GLU A 111 36.10 9.54 -14.95
N PRO A 112 36.64 10.34 -15.89
CA PRO A 112 37.34 9.83 -17.07
C PRO A 112 38.69 9.22 -16.74
#